data_AF-A0A0L6UR61-F1
#
_entry.id   AF-A0A0L6UR61-F1
#
_cell.length_a   1.000
_cell.length_b   1.000
_cell.length_c   1.000
_cell.angle_alpha   90.00
_cell.angle_beta   90.00
_cell.angle_gamma   90.00
#
_symmetry.space_group_name_H-M   'P 1'
#
loop_
_entity.id
_entity.type
_entity.pdbx_description
1 polymer ?
#
loop_
_entity_poly.entity_id
_entity_poly.type
_entity_poly.pdbx_seq_one_letter_code
_entity_poly.pdbx_strand_id
1 'polypeptide(L)'
;MDAINPMILKKTIDTIPILTEENFSSWKTQITALFKLGGLKDQILDGEPSLDENDNTIICAIILAKLSATTHNNLVTSANEEDAIALWKAILKRFISTEPSNRARLYNQFANISFDPSNIEKFITERILSLTTFSEDYPPVLKISNNQLLICKMAIK
;
A
#
# COMPACT_ATOMS: atom_id res chain seq x y z
N MET A 1 -13.72 20.93 6.59
CA MET A 1 -12.36 21.55 6.77
C MET A 1 -12.38 23.07 6.99
N ASP A 2 -13.50 23.76 6.79
CA ASP A 2 -13.56 25.23 6.63
C ASP A 2 -13.24 26.07 7.90
N ALA A 3 -13.29 25.46 9.08
CA ALA A 3 -13.03 26.15 10.36
C ALA A 3 -11.53 26.29 10.69
N ILE A 4 -10.64 25.66 9.91
CA ILE A 4 -9.19 25.67 10.17
C ILE A 4 -8.57 26.93 9.57
N ASN A 5 -7.62 27.53 10.30
CA ASN A 5 -6.80 28.61 9.76
C ASN A 5 -6.08 28.16 8.46
N PRO A 6 -6.32 28.82 7.31
CA PRO A 6 -5.73 28.40 6.02
C PRO A 6 -4.21 28.35 6.02
N MET A 7 -3.54 29.20 6.80
CA MET A 7 -2.08 29.21 6.90
C MET A 7 -1.55 27.97 7.64
N ILE A 8 -2.26 27.54 8.69
CA ILE A 8 -1.93 26.31 9.41
C ILE A 8 -2.15 25.12 8.49
N LEU A 9 -3.31 25.06 7.83
CA LEU A 9 -3.65 23.99 6.88
C LEU A 9 -2.60 23.86 5.78
N LYS A 10 -2.24 24.97 5.13
CA LYS A 10 -1.19 25.00 4.10
C LYS A 10 0.15 24.48 4.64
N LYS A 11 0.59 24.98 5.80
CA LYS A 11 1.86 24.55 6.40
C LYS A 11 1.86 23.06 6.72
N THR A 12 0.76 22.51 7.23
CA THR A 12 0.61 21.07 7.46
C THR A 12 0.70 20.29 6.15
N ILE A 13 0.00 20.71 5.09
CA ILE A 13 0.07 20.06 3.77
C ILE A 13 1.49 20.10 3.21
N ASP A 14 2.19 21.23 3.33
CA ASP A 14 3.56 21.38 2.83
C ASP A 14 4.55 20.44 3.53
N THR A 15 4.32 20.12 4.81
CA THR A 15 5.18 19.18 5.55
C THR A 15 5.01 17.71 5.14
N ILE A 16 3.84 17.33 4.60
CA ILE A 16 3.57 15.94 4.19
C ILE A 16 4.50 15.57 3.03
N PRO A 17 5.33 14.52 3.15
CA PRO A 17 6.22 14.11 2.08
C PRO A 17 5.43 13.49 0.91
N ILE A 18 6.08 13.33 -0.24
CA ILE A 18 5.55 12.48 -1.31
C ILE A 18 5.64 11.02 -0.87
N LEU A 19 4.55 10.26 -0.99
CA LEU A 19 4.47 8.85 -0.59
C LEU A 19 5.31 7.95 -1.50
N THR A 20 6.24 7.23 -0.88
CA THR A 20 7.08 6.20 -1.47
C THR A 20 7.03 4.91 -0.64
N GLU A 21 7.57 3.81 -1.18
CA GLU A 21 7.66 2.51 -0.50
C GLU A 21 8.47 2.56 0.82
N GLU A 22 9.34 3.56 0.99
CA GLU A 22 10.25 3.65 2.13
C GLU A 22 9.72 4.53 3.28
N ASN A 23 8.77 5.43 2.99
CA ASN A 23 8.36 6.46 3.95
C ASN A 23 6.91 6.34 4.44
N PHE A 24 6.21 5.25 4.11
CA PHE A 24 4.79 5.06 4.41
C PHE A 24 4.42 5.33 5.86
N SER A 25 5.19 4.84 6.84
CA SER A 25 4.88 5.05 8.26
C SER A 25 4.90 6.54 8.66
N SER A 26 5.91 7.29 8.20
CA SER A 26 6.02 8.73 8.42
C SER A 26 4.92 9.48 7.68
N TRP A 27 4.70 9.15 6.40
CA TRP A 27 3.64 9.73 5.57
C TRP A 27 2.26 9.54 6.19
N LYS A 28 1.93 8.30 6.60
CA LYS A 28 0.67 7.91 7.25
C LYS A 28 0.46 8.73 8.53
N THR A 29 1.50 8.90 9.33
CA THR A 29 1.44 9.69 10.56
C THR A 29 1.07 11.15 10.28
N GLN A 30 1.73 11.77 9.29
CA GLN A 30 1.52 13.18 8.98
C GLN A 30 0.15 13.44 8.32
N ILE A 31 -0.28 12.58 7.39
CA ILE A 31 -1.59 12.74 6.76
C ILE A 31 -2.74 12.43 7.73
N THR A 32 -2.57 11.49 8.66
CA THR A 32 -3.54 11.26 9.73
C THR A 32 -3.62 12.46 10.68
N ALA A 33 -2.50 13.15 10.92
CA ALA A 33 -2.49 14.39 11.71
C ALA A 33 -3.26 15.51 10.99
N LEU A 34 -3.17 15.60 9.66
CA LEU A 34 -3.99 16.50 8.86
C LEU A 34 -5.49 16.15 8.98
N PHE A 35 -5.87 14.88 8.91
CA PHE A 35 -7.28 14.48 9.08
C PHE A 35 -7.81 14.83 10.48
N LYS A 36 -6.98 14.68 11.52
CA LYS A 36 -7.30 15.13 12.89
C LYS A 36 -7.51 16.63 12.96
N LEU A 37 -6.64 17.41 12.31
CA LEU A 37 -6.76 18.87 12.25
C LEU A 37 -8.08 19.28 11.59
N GLY A 38 -8.52 18.54 10.56
CA GLY A 38 -9.78 18.76 9.87
C GLY A 38 -11.03 18.22 10.55
N GLY A 39 -10.90 17.46 11.65
CA GLY A 39 -12.04 16.78 12.28
C GLY A 39 -12.60 15.59 11.46
N LEU A 40 -11.83 15.09 10.49
CA LEU A 40 -12.25 14.06 9.53
C LEU A 40 -11.66 12.67 9.80
N LYS A 41 -10.86 12.55 10.87
CA LYS A 41 -10.15 11.31 11.20
C LYS A 41 -11.10 10.10 11.20
N ASP A 42 -12.18 10.17 11.95
CA ASP A 42 -13.01 8.99 12.20
C ASP A 42 -13.80 8.62 10.93
N GLN A 43 -14.29 9.60 10.18
CA GLN A 43 -14.91 9.39 8.86
C GLN A 43 -13.97 8.68 7.87
N ILE A 44 -12.69 9.10 7.80
CA ILE A 44 -11.72 8.51 6.87
C ILE A 44 -11.23 7.13 7.32
N LEU A 45 -11.01 6.94 8.62
CA LEU A 45 -10.47 5.69 9.16
C LEU A 45 -11.53 4.59 9.24
N ASP A 46 -12.72 4.93 9.71
CA ASP A 46 -13.81 3.98 9.93
C ASP A 46 -14.71 3.86 8.69
N GLY A 47 -14.66 4.86 7.80
CA GLY A 47 -15.43 4.91 6.57
C GLY A 47 -16.88 5.34 6.75
N GLU A 48 -17.28 5.71 7.97
CA GLU A 48 -18.64 6.10 8.32
C GLU A 48 -18.63 7.19 9.42
N PRO A 49 -19.49 8.22 9.35
CA PRO A 49 -20.36 8.56 8.22
C PRO A 49 -19.56 9.03 6.97
N SER A 50 -20.23 9.10 5.82
CA SER A 50 -19.63 9.60 4.59
C SER A 50 -19.14 11.05 4.74
N LEU A 51 -18.01 11.36 4.08
CA LEU A 51 -17.53 12.74 3.93
C LEU A 51 -18.55 13.56 3.13
N ASP A 52 -18.67 14.85 3.46
CA ASP A 52 -19.34 15.79 2.57
C ASP A 52 -18.51 16.01 1.29
N GLU A 53 -19.15 16.53 0.25
CA GLU A 53 -18.55 16.68 -1.09
C GLU A 53 -17.32 17.61 -1.10
N ASN A 54 -17.33 18.68 -0.30
CA ASN A 54 -16.22 19.62 -0.23
C ASN A 54 -15.02 18.99 0.45
N ASP A 55 -15.24 18.36 1.61
CA ASP A 55 -14.18 17.68 2.35
C ASP A 55 -13.63 16.48 1.57
N ASN A 56 -14.49 15.71 0.89
CA ASN A 56 -14.05 14.65 -0.01
C ASN A 56 -13.13 15.19 -1.13
N THR A 57 -13.55 16.25 -1.82
CA THR A 57 -12.77 16.87 -2.91
C THR A 57 -11.41 17.37 -2.42
N ILE A 58 -11.39 18.06 -1.27
CA ILE A 58 -10.16 18.59 -0.67
C ILE A 58 -9.21 17.44 -0.31
N ILE A 59 -9.70 16.38 0.34
CA ILE A 59 -8.87 15.25 0.73
C ILE A 59 -8.36 14.48 -0.49
N CYS A 60 -9.18 14.23 -1.52
CA CYS A 60 -8.76 13.63 -2.77
C CYS A 60 -7.60 14.42 -3.39
N ALA A 61 -7.74 15.74 -3.53
CA ALA A 61 -6.71 16.60 -4.09
C ALA A 61 -5.40 16.51 -3.29
N ILE A 62 -5.47 16.51 -1.96
CA ILE A 62 -4.28 16.40 -1.09
C ILE A 62 -3.62 15.03 -1.22
N ILE A 63 -4.40 13.94 -1.18
CA ILE A 63 -3.86 12.57 -1.32
C ILE A 63 -3.16 12.45 -2.67
N LEU A 64 -3.83 12.79 -3.77
CA LEU A 64 -3.30 12.67 -5.13
C LEU A 64 -2.02 13.51 -5.31
N ALA A 65 -1.99 14.74 -4.79
CA ALA A 65 -0.81 15.60 -4.84
C ALA A 65 0.38 15.05 -4.03
N LYS A 66 0.14 14.14 -3.09
CA LYS A 66 1.16 13.52 -2.24
C LYS A 66 1.50 12.09 -2.65
N LEU A 67 1.08 11.63 -3.83
CA LEU A 67 1.53 10.37 -4.41
C LEU A 67 2.72 10.60 -5.36
N SER A 68 3.71 9.71 -5.33
CA SER A 68 4.68 9.64 -6.43
C SER A 68 3.99 9.19 -7.72
N ALA A 69 4.54 9.50 -8.89
CA ALA A 69 3.97 9.06 -10.17
C ALA A 69 3.80 7.53 -10.24
N THR A 70 4.79 6.78 -9.75
CA THR A 70 4.74 5.31 -9.69
C THR A 70 3.63 4.84 -8.75
N THR A 71 3.50 5.46 -7.57
CA THR A 71 2.46 5.13 -6.60
C THR A 71 1.08 5.43 -7.15
N HIS A 72 0.92 6.58 -7.81
CA HIS A 72 -0.32 7.02 -8.43
C HIS A 72 -0.81 6.00 -9.48
N ASN A 73 0.04 5.63 -10.44
CA ASN A 73 -0.31 4.69 -11.51
C ASN A 73 -0.72 3.29 -11.02
N ASN A 74 -0.25 2.88 -9.84
CA ASN A 74 -0.53 1.56 -9.29
C ASN A 74 -1.75 1.53 -8.34
N LEU A 75 -2.21 2.70 -7.86
CA LEU A 75 -3.26 2.79 -6.84
C LEU A 75 -4.53 3.48 -7.33
N VAL A 76 -4.38 4.49 -8.18
CA VAL A 76 -5.47 5.35 -8.63
C VAL A 76 -6.14 4.70 -9.84
N THR A 77 -7.45 4.62 -9.77
CA THR A 77 -8.34 4.02 -10.76
C THR A 77 -9.55 4.92 -10.92
N SER A 78 -10.29 4.78 -12.03
CA SER A 78 -11.53 5.51 -12.23
C SER A 78 -12.61 5.22 -11.17
N ALA A 79 -12.46 4.13 -10.40
CA ALA A 79 -13.38 3.76 -9.33
C ALA A 79 -13.07 4.42 -7.99
N ASN A 80 -11.86 4.97 -7.79
CA ASN A 80 -11.46 5.56 -6.52
C ASN A 80 -10.90 6.99 -6.63
N GLU A 81 -10.60 7.50 -7.82
CA GLU A 81 -9.94 8.80 -7.98
C GLU A 81 -10.74 9.99 -7.40
N GLU A 82 -12.06 9.85 -7.29
CA GLU A 82 -12.97 10.84 -6.71
C GLU A 82 -13.47 10.48 -5.30
N ASP A 83 -13.00 9.40 -4.69
CA ASP A 83 -13.43 8.96 -3.35
C ASP A 83 -12.22 8.89 -2.39
N ALA A 84 -12.19 9.83 -1.45
CA ALA A 84 -11.11 9.98 -0.49
C ALA A 84 -10.98 8.75 0.43
N ILE A 85 -12.11 8.15 0.82
CA ILE A 85 -12.14 6.96 1.68
C ILE A 85 -11.62 5.76 0.88
N ALA A 86 -12.02 5.62 -0.38
CA ALA A 86 -11.52 4.57 -1.26
C ALA A 86 -10.02 4.70 -1.54
N LEU A 87 -9.52 5.91 -1.81
CA LEU A 87 -8.07 6.18 -1.95
C LEU A 87 -7.31 5.80 -0.69
N TRP A 88 -7.80 6.23 0.48
CA TRP A 88 -7.18 5.90 1.75
C TRP A 88 -7.10 4.39 1.98
N LYS A 89 -8.20 3.66 1.75
CA LYS A 89 -8.25 2.20 1.85
C LYS A 89 -7.29 1.51 0.86
N ALA A 90 -7.21 1.99 -0.38
CA ALA A 90 -6.29 1.47 -1.39
C ALA A 90 -4.82 1.65 -0.98
N ILE A 91 -4.47 2.83 -0.47
CA ILE A 91 -3.13 3.12 0.07
C ILE A 91 -2.82 2.21 1.25
N LEU A 92 -3.71 2.10 2.24
CA LEU A 92 -3.50 1.21 3.38
C LEU A 92 -3.30 -0.23 2.93
N LYS A 93 -4.14 -0.75 2.03
CA LYS A 93 -4.05 -2.12 1.52
C LYS A 93 -2.68 -2.39 0.89
N ARG A 94 -2.20 -1.49 0.03
CA ARG A 94 -0.91 -1.62 -0.66
C ARG A 94 0.26 -1.58 0.32
N PHE A 95 0.34 -0.54 1.15
CA PHE A 95 1.55 -0.29 1.93
C PHE A 95 1.61 -1.05 3.25
N ILE A 96 0.48 -1.46 3.82
CA ILE A 96 0.49 -2.41 4.94
C ILE A 96 1.03 -3.76 4.43
N SER A 97 0.58 -4.21 3.25
CA SER A 97 1.09 -5.44 2.63
C SER A 97 2.61 -5.36 2.36
N THR A 98 3.13 -4.23 1.89
CA THR A 98 4.56 -4.07 1.56
C THR A 98 5.47 -3.68 2.73
N GLU A 99 4.94 -3.54 3.95
CA GLU A 99 5.72 -3.16 5.13
C GLU A 99 6.85 -4.18 5.41
N PRO A 100 8.09 -3.75 5.73
CA PRO A 100 9.22 -4.66 5.97
C PRO A 100 8.93 -5.77 6.99
N SER A 101 8.15 -5.48 8.03
CA SER A 101 7.71 -6.42 9.05
C SER A 101 6.82 -7.53 8.46
N ASN A 102 5.84 -7.16 7.63
CA ASN A 102 4.94 -8.09 6.95
C ASN A 102 5.68 -8.91 5.89
N ARG A 103 6.61 -8.29 5.14
CA ARG A 103 7.51 -8.99 4.22
C ARG A 103 8.41 -10.00 4.94
N ALA A 104 8.98 -9.60 6.08
CA ALA A 104 9.80 -10.49 6.90
C ALA A 104 8.97 -11.67 7.44
N ARG A 105 7.72 -11.42 7.85
CA ARG A 105 6.80 -12.49 8.30
C ARG A 105 6.52 -13.51 7.19
N LEU A 106 6.18 -13.04 5.98
CA LEU A 106 5.98 -13.90 4.81
C LEU A 106 7.24 -14.69 4.45
N TYR A 107 8.42 -14.04 4.49
CA TYR A 107 9.70 -14.70 4.25
C TYR A 107 9.99 -15.78 5.28
N ASN A 108 9.78 -15.50 6.56
CA ASN A 108 9.98 -16.47 7.63
C ASN A 108 9.01 -17.66 7.49
N GLN A 109 7.75 -17.41 7.10
CA GLN A 109 6.79 -18.47 6.80
C GLN A 109 7.28 -19.36 5.66
N PHE A 110 7.76 -18.78 4.56
CA PHE A 110 8.33 -19.54 3.43
C PHE A 110 9.60 -20.30 3.80
N ALA A 111 10.52 -19.66 4.55
CA ALA A 111 11.78 -20.27 4.95
C ALA A 111 11.58 -21.48 5.88
N ASN A 112 10.54 -21.44 6.72
CA ASN A 112 10.24 -22.49 7.70
C ASN A 112 9.44 -23.69 7.13
N ILE A 113 9.06 -23.67 5.85
CA ILE A 113 8.40 -24.83 5.22
C ILE A 113 9.43 -25.96 5.12
N SER A 114 9.28 -26.97 5.98
CA SER A 114 10.16 -28.13 6.05
C SER A 114 9.81 -29.14 4.96
N PHE A 115 10.84 -29.68 4.31
CA PHE A 115 10.66 -30.79 3.39
C PHE A 115 10.31 -32.08 4.17
N ASP A 116 9.22 -32.73 3.77
CA ASP A 116 8.83 -34.07 4.25
C ASP A 116 8.78 -35.03 3.05
N PRO A 117 9.72 -36.00 2.95
CA PRO A 117 9.74 -36.97 1.85
C PRO A 117 8.51 -37.90 1.86
N SER A 118 7.80 -38.00 2.99
CA SER A 118 6.59 -38.82 3.13
C SER A 118 5.34 -38.13 2.56
N ASN A 119 5.41 -36.81 2.33
CA ASN A 119 4.29 -36.02 1.84
C ASN A 119 4.77 -34.84 0.97
N ILE A 120 5.35 -35.20 -0.18
CA ILE A 120 5.88 -34.26 -1.17
C ILE A 120 4.78 -33.32 -1.69
N GLU A 121 3.55 -33.82 -1.86
CA GLU A 121 2.42 -33.03 -2.33
C GLU A 121 2.14 -31.85 -1.40
N LYS A 122 2.02 -32.11 -0.08
CA LYS A 122 1.82 -31.07 0.92
C LYS A 122 2.93 -30.02 0.89
N PHE A 123 4.19 -30.45 0.80
CA PHE A 123 5.32 -29.54 0.72
C PHE A 123 5.23 -28.62 -0.52
N ILE A 124 4.90 -29.18 -1.68
CA ILE A 124 4.73 -28.41 -2.93
C ILE A 124 3.57 -27.43 -2.78
N THR A 125 2.42 -27.86 -2.23
CA THR A 125 1.26 -27.00 -2.01
C THR A 125 1.58 -25.81 -1.10
N GLU A 126 2.25 -26.03 0.04
CA GLU A 126 2.63 -24.96 0.97
C GLU A 126 3.63 -23.99 0.34
N ARG A 127 4.57 -24.50 -0.48
CA ARG A 127 5.51 -23.67 -1.24
C ARG A 127 4.82 -22.83 -2.33
N ILE A 128 3.91 -23.42 -3.09
CA ILE A 128 3.16 -22.68 -4.13
C ILE A 128 2.29 -21.61 -3.46
N LEU A 129 1.55 -21.97 -2.40
CA LEU A 129 0.66 -21.04 -1.70
C LEU A 129 1.42 -19.81 -1.19
N SER A 130 2.55 -20.04 -0.50
CA SER A 130 3.38 -18.94 0.00
C SER A 130 3.95 -18.07 -1.14
N LEU A 131 4.39 -18.66 -2.25
CA LEU A 131 4.85 -17.92 -3.44
C LEU A 131 3.72 -17.12 -4.11
N THR A 132 2.50 -17.65 -4.15
CA THR A 132 1.35 -16.92 -4.69
C THR A 132 1.02 -15.71 -3.81
N THR A 133 1.07 -15.87 -2.47
CA THR A 133 0.91 -14.74 -1.53
C THR A 133 1.99 -13.66 -1.77
N PHE A 134 3.24 -14.06 -2.03
CA PHE A 134 4.29 -13.12 -2.44
C PHE A 134 3.99 -12.40 -3.76
N SER A 135 3.24 -12.99 -4.68
CA SER A 135 2.96 -12.39 -5.99
C SER A 135 1.73 -11.48 -6.00
N GLU A 136 0.74 -11.71 -5.13
CA GLU A 136 -0.46 -10.86 -5.04
C GLU A 136 -0.17 -9.51 -4.37
N ASP A 137 0.80 -9.48 -3.46
CA ASP A 137 1.27 -8.28 -2.76
C ASP A 137 2.15 -7.36 -3.65
N TYR A 138 2.56 -7.85 -4.83
CA TYR A 138 3.40 -7.15 -5.79
C TYR A 138 2.77 -7.24 -7.20
N PRO A 139 2.06 -6.21 -7.69
CA PRO A 139 1.78 -6.15 -9.12
C PRO A 139 3.13 -6.25 -9.86
N PRO A 140 3.21 -6.95 -10.99
CA PRO A 140 4.48 -7.34 -11.59
C PRO A 140 5.23 -6.11 -12.11
N VAL A 141 6.07 -5.50 -11.26
CA VAL A 141 7.09 -4.53 -11.68
C VAL A 141 8.35 -5.27 -12.14
N LEU A 142 8.48 -6.56 -11.80
CA LEU A 142 9.56 -7.40 -12.28
C LEU A 142 9.21 -7.96 -13.66
N LYS A 143 9.54 -7.18 -14.71
CA LYS A 143 9.97 -7.81 -15.96
C LYS A 143 11.17 -8.68 -15.60
N ILE A 144 10.94 -9.97 -15.38
CA ILE A 144 12.01 -10.96 -15.30
C ILE A 144 12.80 -10.80 -16.61
N SER A 145 13.99 -10.21 -16.52
CA SER A 145 14.85 -10.12 -17.70
C SER A 145 15.16 -11.55 -18.13
N ASN A 146 15.24 -11.80 -19.44
CA ASN A 146 15.43 -13.15 -19.99
C ASN A 146 16.62 -13.91 -19.37
N ASN A 147 17.59 -13.20 -18.77
CA ASN A 147 18.69 -13.79 -18.02
C ASN A 147 18.27 -14.50 -16.73
N GLN A 148 17.29 -13.99 -15.98
CA GLN A 148 16.81 -14.63 -14.74
C GLN A 148 16.03 -15.93 -15.04
N LEU A 149 15.27 -15.95 -16.14
CA LEU A 149 14.58 -17.16 -16.62
C LEU A 149 15.59 -18.24 -17.06
N LEU A 150 16.74 -17.85 -17.59
CA LEU A 150 17.81 -18.77 -17.99
C LEU A 150 18.47 -19.44 -16.77
N ILE A 151 18.69 -18.68 -15.69
CA ILE A 151 19.25 -19.22 -14.43
C ILE A 151 18.28 -20.24 -13.81
N CYS A 152 16.98 -19.96 -13.78
CA CYS A 152 15.98 -20.93 -13.30
C CYS A 152 15.90 -22.18 -14.18
N LYS A 153 16.09 -22.07 -15.50
CA LYS A 153 16.13 -23.23 -16.41
C LYS A 153 17.41 -24.07 -16.28
N MET A 154 18.53 -23.47 -15.88
CA MET A 154 19.79 -24.19 -15.68
C MET A 154 19.86 -24.94 -14.34
N ALA A 155 19.03 -24.59 -13.36
CA ALA A 155 18.98 -25.25 -12.04
C ALA A 155 18.11 -26.54 -12.01
N ILE A 156 17.42 -26.88 -13.12
CA ILE A 156 16.57 -28.08 -13.25
C ILE A 156 17.25 -29.11 -14.18
N LYS A 157 18.57 -29.24 -14.13
CA LYS A 157 19.31 -30.30 -14.82
C LYS A 157 20.25 -31.02 -13.87
#